data_AF-A0A834H7U5-F1
#
_entry.id   AF-A0A834H7U5-F1
#
_cell.length_a   1.000
_cell.length_b   1.000
_cell.length_c   1.000
_cell.angle_alpha   90.00
_cell.angle_beta   90.00
_cell.angle_gamma   90.00
#
_symmetry.space_group_name_H-M   'P 1'
#
loop_
_entity.id
_entity.type
_entity.pdbx_description
1 polymer ?
#
loop_
_entity_poly.entity_id
_entity_poly.type
_entity_poly.pdbx_seq_one_letter_code
_entity_poly.pdbx_strand_id
1 'polypeptide(L)'
;MIARGDLAVECGWERLGDVQEEILSICNAAHIPVIWAAQVLESLVKTGVPTSAEITDVASGRRASCIMLNRGKHILEAVSTLVVQSQLVHSLVSGYFPTV
;
A
#
# COMPACT_ATOMS: atom_id res chain seq x y z
N MET A 1 2.13 -9.38 8.02
CA MET A 1 1.33 -8.14 7.93
C MET A 1 2.20 -7.00 8.45
N ILE A 2 2.28 -5.89 7.73
CA ILE A 2 2.97 -4.67 8.18
C ILE A 2 1.89 -3.75 8.76
N ALA A 3 1.72 -3.77 10.08
CA ALA A 3 0.79 -2.91 10.80
C ALA A 3 1.49 -1.57 11.09
N ARG A 4 1.44 -0.63 10.15
CA ARG A 4 2.30 0.57 10.18
C ARG A 4 2.05 1.50 11.36
N GLY A 5 0.82 1.57 11.86
CA GLY A 5 0.49 2.36 13.05
C GLY A 5 1.24 1.86 14.29
N ASP A 6 1.16 0.56 14.58
CA ASP A 6 1.88 -0.05 15.70
C ASP A 6 3.40 -0.06 15.45
N LEU A 7 3.82 -0.36 14.21
CA LEU A 7 5.23 -0.39 13.85
C LEU A 7 5.90 0.98 14.06
N ALA A 8 5.22 2.08 13.73
CA ALA A 8 5.74 3.43 13.96
C ALA A 8 5.91 3.76 15.45
N VAL A 9 5.05 3.20 16.32
CA VAL A 9 5.18 3.35 17.78
C VAL A 9 6.44 2.63 18.27
N GLU A 10 6.76 1.46 17.71
CA GLU A 10 7.90 0.64 18.13
C GLU A 10 9.25 1.11 17.56
N CYS A 11 9.30 1.53 16.29
CA CYS A 11 10.57 1.88 15.63
C CYS A 11 10.80 3.38 15.40
N GLY A 12 9.79 4.21 15.66
CA GLY A 12 9.82 5.65 15.34
C GLY A 12 9.40 5.95 13.91
N TRP A 13 8.83 7.14 13.69
CA TRP A 13 8.36 7.58 12.37
C TRP A 13 9.50 7.73 11.36
N GLU A 14 10.67 8.11 11.83
CA GLU A 14 11.89 8.31 11.03
C GLU A 14 12.45 6.99 10.47
N ARG A 15 12.18 5.85 11.13
CA ARG A 15 12.65 4.52 10.69
C ARG A 15 11.57 3.69 10.03
N LEU A 16 10.30 4.10 10.10
CA LEU A 16 9.17 3.34 9.57
C LEU A 16 9.38 2.95 8.10
N GLY A 17 9.86 3.90 7.29
CA GLY A 17 10.12 3.70 5.87
C GLY A 17 11.19 2.64 5.60
N ASP A 18 12.28 2.64 6.35
CA ASP A 18 13.35 1.64 6.19
C ASP A 18 12.90 0.26 6.64
N VAL A 19 12.25 0.18 7.80
CA VAL A 19 11.82 -1.09 8.40
C VAL A 19 10.73 -1.77 7.57
N GLN A 20 9.75 -1.03 7.04
CA GLN A 20 8.73 -1.62 6.17
C GLN A 20 9.32 -2.18 4.86
N GLU A 21 10.34 -1.52 4.30
CA GLU A 21 11.03 -1.95 3.08
C GLU A 21 11.84 -3.21 3.30
N GLU A 22 12.53 -3.29 4.43
CA GLU A 22 13.27 -4.49 4.84
C GLU A 22 12.31 -5.68 5.04
N ILE A 23 11.19 -5.48 5.75
CA ILE A 23 10.18 -6.53 5.94
C ILE A 23 9.62 -7.00 4.59
N LEU A 24 9.27 -6.08 3.68
CA LEU A 24 8.81 -6.43 2.35
C LEU A 24 9.85 -7.25 1.57
N SER A 25 11.11 -6.82 1.60
CA SER A 25 12.21 -7.49 0.90
C SER A 25 12.41 -8.92 1.40
N ILE A 26 12.50 -9.10 2.72
CA ILE A 26 12.70 -10.42 3.35
C ILE A 26 11.52 -11.34 3.05
N CYS A 27 10.28 -10.87 3.21
CA CYS A 27 9.10 -11.68 2.97
C CYS A 27 8.96 -12.06 1.49
N ASN A 28 9.24 -11.14 0.56
CA ASN A 28 9.23 -11.43 -0.87
C ASN A 28 10.28 -12.48 -1.24
N ALA A 29 11.50 -12.38 -0.71
CA ALA A 29 12.56 -13.37 -0.92
C ALA A 29 12.19 -14.76 -0.34
N ALA A 30 11.46 -14.79 0.77
CA ALA A 30 10.98 -16.01 1.40
C ALA A 30 9.66 -16.55 0.82
N HIS A 31 9.09 -15.90 -0.20
CA HIS A 31 7.75 -16.20 -0.74
C HIS A 31 6.62 -16.19 0.31
N ILE A 32 6.76 -15.36 1.34
CA ILE A 32 5.75 -15.19 2.39
C ILE A 32 4.85 -14.01 2.01
N PRO A 33 3.52 -14.19 1.96
CA PRO A 33 2.62 -13.11 1.58
C PRO A 33 2.59 -11.99 2.62
N VAL A 34 2.61 -10.74 2.15
CA VAL A 34 2.60 -9.54 3.00
C VAL A 34 1.28 -8.81 2.83
N ILE A 35 0.70 -8.39 3.96
CA ILE A 35 -0.45 -7.49 3.99
C ILE A 35 0.07 -6.11 4.40
N TRP A 36 -0.13 -5.10 3.55
CA TRP A 36 0.13 -3.70 3.83
C TRP A 36 -1.08 -3.08 4.54
N ALA A 37 -0.91 -2.67 5.79
CA ALA A 37 -2.03 -2.33 6.67
C ALA A 37 -1.81 -1.04 7.47
N ALA A 38 -2.93 -0.53 7.99
CA ALA A 38 -3.08 0.75 8.70
C ALA A 38 -2.78 1.98 7.84
N GLN A 39 -3.57 3.05 8.05
CA GLN A 39 -3.38 4.36 7.43
C GLN A 39 -3.37 4.38 5.89
N VAL A 40 -3.89 3.34 5.23
CA VAL A 40 -4.00 3.28 3.77
C VAL A 40 -5.28 4.00 3.34
N LEU A 41 -5.14 5.07 2.53
CA LEU A 41 -6.27 5.88 2.06
C LEU A 41 -7.19 6.35 3.21
N GLU A 42 -6.62 6.61 4.40
CA GLU A 42 -7.38 6.86 5.62
C GLU A 42 -8.26 8.11 5.50
N SER A 43 -7.74 9.17 4.89
CA SER A 43 -8.45 10.43 4.63
C SER A 43 -9.57 10.21 3.62
N LEU A 44 -9.33 9.45 2.55
CA LEU A 44 -10.36 9.09 1.59
C LEU A 44 -11.47 8.31 2.27
N VAL A 45 -11.14 7.23 2.99
CA VAL A 45 -12.11 6.38 3.70
C VAL A 45 -12.99 7.20 4.68
N LYS A 46 -12.42 8.22 5.34
CA LYS A 46 -13.13 9.06 6.33
C LYS A 46 -13.87 10.25 5.73
N THR A 47 -13.27 10.94 4.77
CA THR A 47 -13.70 12.29 4.32
C THR A 47 -14.07 12.35 2.84
N GLY A 48 -13.81 11.29 2.07
CA GLY A 48 -14.08 11.21 0.64
C GLY A 48 -12.98 11.80 -0.23
N VAL A 49 -11.91 12.36 0.35
CA VAL A 49 -10.81 13.00 -0.38
C VAL A 49 -9.48 12.38 0.04
N PRO A 50 -8.70 11.79 -0.88
CA PRO A 50 -7.35 11.31 -0.59
C PRO A 50 -6.35 12.46 -0.61
N THR A 51 -5.26 12.29 0.13
CA THR A 51 -4.07 13.14 0.00
C THR A 51 -3.11 12.60 -1.06
N SER A 52 -2.23 13.45 -1.60
CA SER A 52 -1.17 13.00 -2.52
C SER A 52 -0.25 11.95 -1.88
N ALA A 53 0.07 12.13 -0.59
CA ALA A 53 0.86 11.17 0.18
C ALA A 53 0.20 9.79 0.23
N GLU A 54 -1.12 9.72 0.44
CA GLU A 54 -1.85 8.44 0.45
C GLU A 54 -1.90 7.76 -0.93
N ILE A 55 -1.93 8.54 -2.03
CA ILE A 55 -1.86 7.96 -3.37
C ILE A 55 -0.46 7.37 -3.63
N THR A 56 0.60 8.08 -3.26
CA THR A 56 1.98 7.56 -3.33
C THR A 56 2.15 6.33 -2.43
N ASP A 57 1.56 6.35 -1.25
CA ASP A 57 1.58 5.24 -0.30
C ASP A 57 0.93 3.97 -0.87
N VAL A 58 -0.23 4.11 -1.50
CA VAL A 58 -0.90 3.01 -2.21
C VAL A 58 0.01 2.44 -3.28
N ALA A 59 0.69 3.28 -4.07
CA ALA A 59 1.60 2.81 -5.11
C ALA A 59 2.74 1.95 -4.53
N SER A 60 3.33 2.35 -3.39
CA SER A 60 4.33 1.55 -2.67
C SER A 60 3.74 0.24 -2.13
N GLY A 61 2.55 0.30 -1.54
CA GLY A 61 1.84 -0.85 -0.98
C GLY A 61 1.49 -1.94 -2.00
N ARG A 62 1.49 -1.64 -3.31
CA ARG A 62 1.28 -2.64 -4.39
C ARG A 62 2.36 -3.72 -4.44
N ARG A 63 3.51 -3.50 -3.82
CA ARG A 63 4.58 -4.51 -3.69
C ARG A 63 4.23 -5.60 -2.68
N ALA A 64 3.24 -5.35 -1.82
CA ALA A 64 2.67 -6.35 -0.93
C ALA A 64 1.66 -7.23 -1.67
N SER A 65 1.39 -8.42 -1.12
CA SER A 65 0.40 -9.34 -1.68
C SER A 65 -1.03 -8.84 -1.55
N CYS A 66 -1.30 -8.08 -0.47
CA CYS A 66 -2.61 -7.51 -0.19
C CYS A 66 -2.48 -6.11 0.43
N ILE A 67 -3.49 -5.27 0.18
CA ILE A 67 -3.68 -3.99 0.87
C ILE A 67 -4.93 -4.10 1.76
N MET A 68 -4.81 -3.70 3.01
CA MET A 68 -5.92 -3.64 3.96
C MET A 68 -6.42 -2.19 4.09
N LEU A 69 -7.74 -2.00 3.97
CA LEU A 69 -8.43 -0.75 4.24
C LEU A 69 -9.19 -0.82 5.56
N ASN A 70 -9.19 0.28 6.31
CA ASN A 70 -10.04 0.44 7.48
C ASN A 70 -11.49 0.76 7.08
N ARG A 71 -12.42 0.58 8.02
CA ARG A 71 -13.83 0.98 7.83
C ARG A 71 -13.94 2.51 7.68
N GLY A 72 -14.80 2.96 6.77
CA GLY A 72 -15.27 4.33 6.74
C GLY A 72 -16.43 4.54 5.78
N LYS A 73 -16.91 5.79 5.72
CA LYS A 73 -18.10 6.17 4.94
C LYS A 73 -17.86 6.03 3.43
N HIS A 74 -16.63 6.18 2.98
CA HIS A 74 -16.23 6.18 1.58
C HIS A 74 -15.41 4.93 1.20
N ILE A 75 -15.77 3.78 1.78
CA ILE A 75 -15.01 2.54 1.59
C ILE A 75 -15.07 2.02 0.15
N LEU A 76 -16.20 2.24 -0.54
CA LEU A 76 -16.37 1.82 -1.93
C LEU A 76 -15.47 2.65 -2.85
N GLU A 77 -15.40 3.95 -2.63
CA GLU A 77 -14.51 4.86 -3.36
C GLU A 77 -13.03 4.52 -3.11
N ALA A 78 -12.67 4.15 -1.88
CA ALA A 78 -11.33 3.68 -1.56
C ALA A 78 -10.98 2.38 -2.30
N VAL A 79 -11.89 1.40 -2.33
CA VAL A 79 -11.71 0.16 -3.10
C VAL A 79 -11.58 0.45 -4.60
N SER A 80 -12.45 1.29 -5.17
CA SER A 80 -12.36 1.70 -6.57
C SER A 80 -11.03 2.39 -6.89
N THR A 81 -10.53 3.23 -5.98
CA THR A 81 -9.23 3.90 -6.13
C THR A 81 -8.09 2.88 -6.21
N LEU A 82 -8.08 1.85 -5.36
CA LEU A 82 -7.08 0.78 -5.42
C LEU A 82 -7.13 0.00 -6.76
N VAL A 83 -8.33 -0.23 -7.31
CA VAL A 83 -8.50 -0.95 -8.59
C VAL A 83 -7.99 -0.11 -9.77
N VAL A 84 -8.33 1.18 -9.83
CA VAL A 84 -7.89 2.08 -10.91
C VAL A 84 -6.37 2.22 -10.94
N GLN A 85 -5.75 2.41 -9.76
CA GLN A 85 -4.29 2.42 -9.64
C GLN A 85 -3.65 1.09 -10.06
N SER A 86 -4.42 -0.01 -10.03
CA SER A 86 -3.96 -1.31 -10.52
C SER A 86 -3.87 -1.44 -12.03
N GLN A 87 -4.83 -0.85 -12.72
CA GLN A 87 -4.87 -0.89 -14.18
C GLN A 87 -3.82 0.04 -14.81
N LEU A 88 -3.55 1.19 -14.17
CA LEU A 88 -2.53 2.15 -14.61
C LEU A 88 -1.11 1.58 -14.62
N VAL A 89 -0.75 0.75 -13.64
CA VAL A 89 0.59 0.14 -13.61
C VAL A 89 0.70 -0.99 -14.64
N HIS A 90 -0.35 -1.78 -14.86
CA HIS A 90 -0.30 -2.83 -15.88
C HIS A 90 -0.15 -2.26 -17.29
N SER A 91 -0.79 -1.14 -17.60
CA SER A 91 -0.63 -0.46 -18.89
C SER A 91 0.75 0.18 -19.08
N LEU A 92 1.39 0.66 -18.00
CA LEU A 92 2.76 1.19 -18.04
C LEU A 92 3.83 0.09 -18.12
N VAL A 93 3.65 -1.03 -17.41
CA VAL A 93 4.61 -2.15 -17.38
C VAL A 93 4.53 -3.01 -18.64
N SER A 94 3.33 -3.22 -19.20
CA SER A 94 3.17 -3.94 -20.48
C SER A 94 3.83 -3.21 -21.67
N GLY A 95 4.16 -1.92 -21.54
CA GLY A 95 4.94 -1.18 -22.53
C GLY A 95 6.46 -1.26 -22.35
N TYR A 96 6.96 -1.83 -21.24
CA TYR A 96 8.37 -1.74 -20.84
C TYR A 96 9.09 -3.07 -20.54
N PHE A 97 8.39 -4.21 -20.53
CA PHE A 97 9.02 -5.52 -20.37
C PHE A 97 8.57 -6.47 -21.49
N PRO A 98 9.47 -6.94 -22.39
CA PRO A 98 9.17 -8.09 -23.22
C PRO A 98 9.06 -9.32 -22.30
N THR A 99 7.96 -10.04 -22.42
CA THR A 99 7.77 -11.35 -21.80
C THR A 99 8.91 -12.28 -22.18
N VAL A 100 9.65 -12.79 -21.18
CA VAL A 100 10.40 -14.06 -21.30
C VAL A 100 9.53 -15.20 -20.82
#